data_AF-A0A316GGM0-F1
#
_entry.id   AF-A0A316GGM0-F1
#
_cell.length_a   1.000
_cell.length_b   1.000
_cell.length_c   1.000
_cell.angle_alpha   90.00
_cell.angle_beta   90.00
_cell.angle_gamma   90.00
#
_symmetry.space_group_name_H-M   'P 1'
#
loop_
_entity.id
_entity.type
_entity.pdbx_description
1 polymer ?
#
loop_
_entity_poly.entity_id
_entity_poly.type
_entity_poly.pdbx_seq_one_letter_code
_entity_poly.pdbx_strand_id
1 'polypeptide(L)'
;MAEPEGLLLEADLSEAGLAAWFRRKILTAEGKVTVGRALCLVLDGGEPADIVIVHHDPAKGRLFFAWILNHYADGALAPVWPLMAALASVLDRESRALGAVASTFPLPREGVRLSGGAVDRFAPDKVAPELLTGLSDRLWGFARKGVFPDAAGSMAARGMQCKPFRAAWKSYRAWCDEVEKPARIAAATSEAPFRLFDDIFTAEGAVFRRDGFSGRDIPFPGADPLSFRIEAGFHADRTQVWDRRLASGSPPAVVRQGGFVVNNRAAIWNHVPVVGAEGASFRWLFDRWDTIYWADRTRVYAREVGGMLVVLPGADAKRFRALGPCFGTDGAGVFFGARRLPLDPAGVRSEGLFLWDDDKVFFRDQELPLKGAEFRILGQKRSEHSRQTCYRLSDGAQGLVLELSGQILPDDPAF
;
A
#
# COMPACT_ATOMS: atom_id res chain seq x y z
N MET A 1 -4.57 26.26 -2.52
CA MET A 1 -4.66 24.97 -1.80
C MET A 1 -4.81 25.32 -0.34
N ALA A 2 -5.79 24.74 0.37
CA ALA A 2 -5.91 24.95 1.81
C ALA A 2 -4.70 24.31 2.50
N GLU A 3 -4.10 25.00 3.46
CA GLU A 3 -3.00 24.44 4.25
C GLU A 3 -3.54 23.36 5.19
N PRO A 4 -2.76 22.31 5.49
CA PRO A 4 -3.14 21.33 6.49
C PRO A 4 -3.25 21.97 7.87
N GLU A 5 -4.40 21.80 8.52
CA GLU A 5 -4.69 22.39 9.81
C GLU A 5 -5.50 21.42 10.66
N GLY A 6 -5.39 21.57 11.98
CA GLY A 6 -6.22 20.81 12.89
C GLY A 6 -5.86 20.98 14.35
N LEU A 7 -6.37 20.10 15.19
CA LEU A 7 -6.23 20.20 16.63
C LEU A 7 -4.91 19.59 17.10
N LEU A 8 -4.11 20.38 17.83
CA LEU A 8 -2.94 19.94 18.58
C LEU A 8 -3.18 20.21 20.07
N LEU A 9 -2.95 19.22 20.93
CA LEU A 9 -3.23 19.35 22.35
C LEU A 9 -2.25 18.51 23.20
N GLU A 10 -1.74 19.10 24.27
CA GLU A 10 -1.10 18.37 25.37
C GLU A 10 -1.96 18.41 26.62
N ALA A 11 -1.98 17.30 27.35
CA ALA A 11 -2.66 17.18 28.63
C ALA A 11 -1.88 16.33 29.63
N ASP A 12 -1.80 16.78 30.88
CA ASP A 12 -1.35 15.94 31.99
C ASP A 12 -2.42 14.90 32.31
N LEU A 13 -2.12 13.64 32.04
CA LEU A 13 -3.04 12.51 32.13
C LEU A 13 -2.31 11.24 32.59
N SER A 14 -2.75 10.65 33.70
CA SER A 14 -2.21 9.38 34.19
C SER A 14 -2.62 8.19 33.30
N GLU A 15 -1.95 7.03 33.45
CA GLU A 15 -2.36 5.80 32.74
C GLU A 15 -3.81 5.38 33.10
N ALA A 16 -4.22 5.59 34.36
CA ALA A 16 -5.59 5.34 34.81
C ALA A 16 -6.59 6.29 34.14
N GLY A 17 -6.26 7.59 34.05
CA GLY A 17 -7.06 8.58 33.34
C GLY A 17 -7.17 8.27 31.84
N LEU A 18 -6.08 7.86 31.21
CA LEU A 18 -6.06 7.41 29.81
C LEU A 18 -6.99 6.21 29.59
N ALA A 19 -6.91 5.19 30.44
CA ALA A 19 -7.80 4.02 30.36
C ALA A 19 -9.27 4.40 30.57
N ALA A 20 -9.55 5.32 31.51
CA ALA A 20 -10.90 5.83 31.75
C ALA A 20 -11.44 6.60 30.54
N TRP A 21 -10.64 7.47 29.93
CA TRP A 21 -11.00 8.23 28.72
C TRP A 21 -11.43 7.30 27.59
N PHE A 22 -10.62 6.28 27.25
CA PHE A 22 -10.91 5.35 26.16
C PHE A 22 -12.21 4.55 26.34
N ARG A 23 -12.64 4.33 27.59
CA ARG A 23 -13.87 3.62 27.93
C ARG A 23 -15.10 4.52 28.01
N ARG A 24 -14.93 5.86 28.06
CA ARG A 24 -16.07 6.79 28.03
C ARG A 24 -16.88 6.58 26.77
N LYS A 25 -18.20 6.67 26.92
CA LYS A 25 -19.13 6.65 25.79
C LYS A 25 -19.50 8.07 25.42
N ILE A 26 -19.43 8.39 24.13
CA ILE A 26 -19.80 9.67 23.55
C ILE A 26 -20.85 9.46 22.47
N LEU A 27 -21.59 10.51 22.14
CA LEU A 27 -22.53 10.52 21.02
C LEU A 27 -21.80 10.98 19.76
N THR A 28 -21.91 10.20 18.69
CA THR A 28 -21.45 10.53 17.34
C THR A 28 -22.65 10.48 16.38
N ALA A 29 -22.43 10.79 15.09
CA ALA A 29 -23.45 10.62 14.06
C ALA A 29 -23.93 9.16 13.93
N GLU A 30 -23.10 8.19 14.30
CA GLU A 30 -23.41 6.75 14.30
C GLU A 30 -24.08 6.28 15.61
N GLY A 31 -24.31 7.19 16.56
CA GLY A 31 -24.89 6.88 17.86
C GLY A 31 -23.86 6.82 18.99
N LYS A 32 -24.15 6.03 20.03
CA LYS A 32 -23.38 6.04 21.27
C LYS A 32 -22.23 5.03 21.21
N VAL A 33 -21.00 5.50 21.03
CA VAL A 33 -19.78 4.68 20.89
C VAL A 33 -18.75 5.00 21.98
N THR A 34 -17.75 4.13 22.17
CA THR A 34 -16.62 4.46 23.05
C THR A 34 -15.69 5.48 22.40
N VAL A 35 -14.95 6.27 23.19
CA VAL A 35 -13.89 7.16 22.70
C VAL A 35 -12.90 6.41 21.82
N GLY A 36 -12.48 5.20 22.21
CA GLY A 36 -11.60 4.37 21.39
C GLY A 36 -12.18 4.08 20.00
N ARG A 37 -13.47 3.75 19.91
CA ARG A 37 -14.16 3.53 18.62
C ARG A 37 -14.26 4.82 17.81
N ALA A 38 -14.59 5.94 18.44
CA ALA A 38 -14.70 7.24 17.76
C ALA A 38 -13.35 7.74 17.21
N LEU A 39 -12.24 7.53 17.94
CA LEU A 39 -10.90 7.83 17.41
C LEU A 39 -10.55 6.96 16.19
N CYS A 40 -11.00 5.70 16.18
CA CYS A 40 -10.81 4.84 15.01
C CYS A 40 -11.64 5.32 13.81
N LEU A 41 -12.88 5.78 14.01
CA LEU A 41 -13.70 6.37 12.95
C LEU A 41 -13.04 7.62 12.36
N VAL A 42 -12.46 8.48 13.21
CA VAL A 42 -11.70 9.66 12.76
C VAL A 42 -10.48 9.27 11.94
N LEU A 43 -9.75 8.23 12.35
CA LEU A 43 -8.57 7.75 11.63
C LEU A 43 -8.91 7.03 10.31
N ASP A 44 -10.01 6.29 10.27
CA ASP A 44 -10.42 5.46 9.11
C ASP A 44 -11.20 6.28 8.06
N GLY A 45 -11.94 7.31 8.51
CA GLY A 45 -12.74 8.19 7.65
C GLY A 45 -12.02 9.41 7.09
N GLY A 46 -10.75 9.62 7.48
CA GLY A 46 -9.95 10.74 6.98
C GLY A 46 -9.58 10.61 5.50
N GLU A 47 -9.34 11.76 4.86
CA GLU A 47 -8.76 11.77 3.51
C GLU A 47 -7.34 11.17 3.53
N PRO A 48 -6.86 10.63 2.40
CA PRO A 48 -5.45 10.31 2.27
C PRO A 48 -4.61 11.55 2.65
N ALA A 49 -3.75 11.40 3.66
CA ALA A 49 -2.89 12.42 4.30
C ALA A 49 -3.44 13.14 5.56
N ASP A 50 -4.63 12.80 6.04
CA ASP A 50 -5.03 13.20 7.40
C ASP A 50 -4.14 12.50 8.45
N ILE A 51 -3.76 13.23 9.50
CA ILE A 51 -2.85 12.76 10.55
C ILE A 51 -3.61 12.66 11.85
N VAL A 52 -3.67 11.48 12.46
CA VAL A 52 -4.20 11.29 13.82
C VAL A 52 -3.12 10.68 14.70
N ILE A 53 -2.77 11.36 15.80
CA ILE A 53 -1.79 10.89 16.78
C ILE A 53 -2.41 10.95 18.17
N VAL A 54 -2.35 9.83 18.89
CA VAL A 54 -2.71 9.74 20.30
C VAL A 54 -1.54 9.13 21.04
N HIS A 55 -0.59 9.96 21.43
CA HIS A 55 0.64 9.55 22.10
C HIS A 55 0.55 9.76 23.61
N HIS A 56 0.96 8.77 24.41
CA HIS A 56 1.05 8.92 25.85
C HIS A 56 2.45 8.53 26.34
N ASP A 57 3.08 9.42 27.09
CA ASP A 57 4.34 9.20 27.79
C ASP A 57 4.04 8.85 29.26
N PRO A 58 4.08 7.56 29.65
CA PRO A 58 3.74 7.14 30.99
C PRO A 58 4.76 7.62 32.04
N ALA A 59 6.01 7.87 31.64
CA ALA A 59 7.03 8.37 32.56
C ALA A 59 6.78 9.83 32.96
N LYS A 60 6.17 10.60 32.06
CA LYS A 60 5.80 12.00 32.30
C LYS A 60 4.33 12.19 32.67
N GLY A 61 3.51 11.15 32.57
CA GLY A 61 2.06 11.24 32.72
C GLY A 61 1.44 12.23 31.74
N ARG A 62 1.90 12.24 30.48
CA ARG A 62 1.49 13.25 29.49
C ARG A 62 0.90 12.63 28.24
N LEU A 63 -0.27 13.12 27.85
CA LEU A 63 -0.92 12.85 26.56
C LEU A 63 -0.55 13.97 25.57
N PHE A 64 -0.20 13.58 24.35
CA PHE A 64 -0.20 14.44 23.17
C PHE A 64 -1.24 13.89 22.18
N PHE A 65 -2.15 14.77 21.76
CA PHE A 65 -3.18 14.50 20.78
C PHE A 65 -2.98 15.42 19.57
N ALA A 66 -3.00 14.85 18.38
CA ALA A 66 -3.05 15.59 17.13
C ALA A 66 -4.13 15.01 16.21
N TRP A 67 -4.92 15.86 15.59
CA TRP A 67 -5.72 15.53 14.41
C TRP A 67 -5.57 16.65 13.39
N ILE A 68 -4.74 16.44 12.36
CA ILE A 68 -4.49 17.39 11.27
C ILE A 68 -5.22 16.92 10.02
N LEU A 69 -5.97 17.83 9.43
CA LEU A 69 -6.71 17.61 8.20
C LEU A 69 -5.90 18.13 7.03
N ASN A 70 -5.80 17.35 5.95
CA ASN A 70 -5.15 17.78 4.72
C ASN A 70 -5.91 18.96 4.06
N HIS A 71 -7.23 18.98 4.22
CA HIS A 71 -8.10 20.05 3.75
C HIS A 71 -8.99 20.54 4.87
N TYR A 72 -8.55 21.60 5.53
CA TYR A 72 -9.35 22.23 6.57
C TYR A 72 -10.48 23.09 5.99
N ALA A 73 -11.68 22.88 6.51
CA ALA A 73 -12.84 23.71 6.28
C ALA A 73 -13.50 24.05 7.62
N ASP A 74 -14.21 25.16 7.67
CA ASP A 74 -14.94 25.54 8.88
C ASP A 74 -15.93 24.44 9.27
N GLY A 75 -15.85 24.00 10.54
CA GLY A 75 -16.66 22.90 11.06
C GLY A 75 -16.07 21.50 10.84
N ALA A 76 -14.97 21.34 10.09
CA ALA A 76 -14.37 20.02 9.86
C ALA A 76 -13.91 19.31 11.15
N LEU A 77 -13.60 20.08 12.19
CA LEU A 77 -13.25 19.55 13.53
C LEU A 77 -14.46 19.22 14.41
N ALA A 78 -15.70 19.36 13.94
CA ALA A 78 -16.88 19.01 14.73
C ALA A 78 -16.82 17.60 15.37
N PRO A 79 -16.31 16.55 14.69
CA PRO A 79 -16.21 15.21 15.28
C PRO A 79 -15.26 15.09 16.49
N VAL A 80 -14.30 15.99 16.68
CA VAL A 80 -13.33 15.88 17.79
C VAL A 80 -13.78 16.54 19.08
N TRP A 81 -14.72 17.48 19.03
CA TRP A 81 -15.15 18.16 20.25
C TRP A 81 -15.80 17.23 21.28
N PRO A 82 -16.64 16.24 20.92
CA PRO A 82 -17.10 15.23 21.88
C PRO A 82 -15.95 14.40 22.50
N LEU A 83 -14.89 14.12 21.73
CA LEU A 83 -13.69 13.43 22.23
C LEU A 83 -12.97 14.28 23.29
N MET A 84 -12.82 15.58 23.02
CA MET A 84 -12.18 16.53 23.93
C MET A 84 -13.00 16.79 25.19
N ALA A 85 -14.32 16.86 25.10
CA ALA A 85 -15.20 16.95 26.27
C ALA A 85 -15.09 15.69 27.14
N ALA A 86 -15.04 14.50 26.53
CA ALA A 86 -14.82 13.26 27.26
C ALA A 86 -13.43 13.23 27.92
N LEU A 87 -12.40 13.75 27.27
CA LEU A 87 -11.07 13.91 27.85
C LEU A 87 -11.11 14.86 29.06
N ALA A 88 -11.70 16.04 28.90
CA ALA A 88 -11.86 17.04 29.95
C ALA A 88 -12.54 16.46 31.20
N SER A 89 -13.48 15.52 31.03
CA SER A 89 -14.22 14.88 32.13
C SER A 89 -13.42 13.89 32.98
N VAL A 90 -12.23 13.50 32.53
CA VAL A 90 -11.34 12.56 33.24
C VAL A 90 -10.03 13.19 33.67
N LEU A 91 -9.80 14.46 33.31
CA LEU A 91 -8.66 15.23 33.81
C LEU A 91 -8.89 15.61 35.26
N ASP A 92 -7.80 15.65 36.04
CA ASP A 92 -7.84 16.22 37.37
C ASP A 92 -8.07 17.74 37.27
N ARG A 93 -8.67 18.36 38.30
CA ARG A 93 -8.99 19.81 38.26
C ARG A 93 -7.76 20.69 38.05
N GLU A 94 -6.62 20.23 38.55
CA GLU A 94 -5.33 20.93 38.45
C GLU A 94 -4.54 20.52 37.19
N SER A 95 -5.04 19.58 36.38
CA SER A 95 -4.35 19.12 35.16
C SER A 95 -4.22 20.27 34.16
N ARG A 96 -3.01 20.47 33.64
CA ARG A 96 -2.78 21.35 32.51
C ARG A 96 -3.19 20.62 31.23
N ALA A 97 -4.21 21.13 30.54
CA ALA A 97 -4.59 20.67 29.21
C ALA A 97 -4.81 21.85 28.26
N LEU A 98 -3.82 22.09 27.40
CA LEU A 98 -3.76 23.25 26.51
C LEU A 98 -3.39 22.80 25.11
N GLY A 99 -3.99 23.47 24.13
CA GLY A 99 -3.81 23.18 22.73
C GLY A 99 -4.17 24.36 21.85
N ALA A 100 -4.14 24.12 20.55
CA ALA A 100 -4.58 25.06 19.54
C ALA A 100 -5.12 24.30 18.34
N VAL A 101 -6.06 24.92 17.62
CA VAL A 101 -6.26 24.60 16.21
C VAL A 101 -5.27 25.44 15.43
N ALA A 102 -4.38 24.80 14.71
CA ALA A 102 -3.29 25.47 13.99
C ALA A 102 -2.92 24.71 12.71
N SER A 103 -2.22 25.40 11.81
CA SER A 103 -1.62 24.73 10.66
C SER A 103 -0.38 23.92 11.06
N THR A 104 0.16 23.15 10.11
CA THR A 104 1.48 22.52 10.28
C THR A 104 2.62 23.54 10.39
N PHE A 105 2.33 24.80 10.03
CA PHE A 105 3.13 25.97 10.36
C PHE A 105 2.53 26.62 11.61
N PRO A 106 3.33 27.21 12.51
CA PRO A 106 2.86 27.70 13.81
C PRO A 106 2.02 28.99 13.68
N LEU A 107 0.85 28.88 13.05
CA LEU A 107 -0.17 29.92 12.93
C LEU A 107 -1.46 29.43 13.63
N PRO A 108 -1.82 30.01 14.79
CA PRO A 108 -2.99 29.57 15.52
C PRO A 108 -4.26 30.19 14.90
N ARG A 109 -5.31 29.38 14.78
CA ARG A 109 -6.68 29.83 14.48
C ARG A 109 -7.51 30.06 15.72
N GLU A 110 -7.40 29.13 16.67
CA GLU A 110 -8.02 29.24 17.99
C GLU A 110 -7.17 28.50 19.00
N GLY A 111 -7.17 28.98 20.24
CA GLY A 111 -6.63 28.25 21.37
C GLY A 111 -7.68 27.36 22.02
N VAL A 112 -7.23 26.25 22.58
CA VAL A 112 -8.09 25.25 23.23
C VAL A 112 -7.57 24.98 24.64
N ARG A 113 -8.48 24.96 25.62
CA ARG A 113 -8.21 24.53 27.00
C ARG A 113 -9.25 23.52 27.44
N LEU A 114 -8.80 22.47 28.11
CA LEU A 114 -9.69 21.50 28.75
C LEU A 114 -9.63 21.72 30.25
N SER A 115 -10.77 21.95 30.90
CA SER A 115 -10.82 22.12 32.34
C SER A 115 -12.20 21.75 32.88
N GLY A 116 -12.24 21.03 34.02
CA GLY A 116 -13.50 20.76 34.73
C GLY A 116 -14.60 20.07 33.90
N GLY A 117 -14.26 19.23 32.92
CA GLY A 117 -15.24 18.62 32.02
C GLY A 117 -15.71 19.49 30.84
N ALA A 118 -15.17 20.70 30.70
CA ALA A 118 -15.48 21.63 29.61
C ALA A 118 -14.33 21.78 28.60
N VAL A 119 -14.69 22.20 27.40
CA VAL A 119 -13.76 22.58 26.32
C VAL A 119 -13.92 24.08 26.08
N ASP A 120 -12.93 24.85 26.52
CA ASP A 120 -12.90 26.30 26.34
C ASP A 120 -12.09 26.64 25.09
N ARG A 121 -12.72 27.33 24.15
CA ARG A 121 -12.08 27.84 22.93
C ARG A 121 -11.87 29.34 23.07
N PHE A 122 -10.71 29.83 22.65
CA PHE A 122 -10.36 31.24 22.80
C PHE A 122 -9.61 31.78 21.58
N ALA A 123 -9.59 33.11 21.46
CA ALA A 123 -9.06 33.82 20.31
C ALA A 123 -7.55 33.52 20.09
N PRO A 124 -7.09 33.51 18.83
CA PRO A 124 -5.73 33.09 18.46
C PRO A 124 -4.63 33.99 19.04
N ASP A 125 -4.91 35.28 19.25
CA ASP A 125 -4.01 36.25 19.88
C ASP A 125 -3.66 35.93 21.34
N LYS A 126 -4.44 35.05 21.98
CA LYS A 126 -4.19 34.56 23.34
C LYS A 126 -3.41 33.24 23.37
N VAL A 127 -3.06 32.66 22.22
CA VAL A 127 -2.22 31.47 22.15
C VAL A 127 -0.77 31.88 22.30
N ALA A 128 -0.11 31.41 23.36
CA ALA A 128 1.32 31.67 23.57
C ALA A 128 2.16 31.08 22.42
N PRO A 129 3.06 31.86 21.78
CA PRO A 129 3.92 31.36 20.71
C PRO A 129 4.73 30.12 21.10
N GLU A 130 5.18 30.04 22.35
CA GLU A 130 5.98 28.92 22.87
C GLU A 130 5.18 27.62 22.95
N LEU A 131 3.88 27.71 23.28
CA LEU A 131 2.98 26.57 23.26
C LEU A 131 2.86 26.02 21.85
N LEU A 132 2.66 26.90 20.88
CA LEU A 132 2.45 26.50 19.49
C LEU A 132 3.70 25.90 18.86
N THR A 133 4.86 26.51 19.09
CA THR A 133 6.16 25.94 18.69
C THR A 133 6.36 24.56 19.32
N GLY A 134 6.11 24.41 20.63
CA GLY A 134 6.25 23.12 21.31
C GLY A 134 5.32 22.03 20.76
N LEU A 135 4.06 22.37 20.46
CA LEU A 135 3.11 21.45 19.85
C LEU A 135 3.52 21.05 18.43
N SER A 136 4.02 22.00 17.64
CA SER A 136 4.50 21.77 16.28
C SER A 136 5.76 20.90 16.27
N ASP A 137 6.74 21.21 17.11
CA ASP A 137 7.96 20.41 17.26
C ASP A 137 7.61 18.98 17.68
N ARG A 138 6.63 18.81 18.56
CA ARG A 138 6.15 17.51 18.99
C ARG A 138 5.48 16.74 17.85
N LEU A 139 4.61 17.39 17.08
CA LEU A 139 3.97 16.82 15.88
C LEU A 139 5.04 16.33 14.88
N TRP A 140 5.99 17.20 14.51
CA TRP A 140 7.03 16.89 13.54
C TRP A 140 8.03 15.84 14.03
N GLY A 141 8.19 15.69 15.35
CA GLY A 141 8.96 14.59 15.96
C GLY A 141 8.41 13.19 15.63
N PHE A 142 7.16 13.07 15.19
CA PHE A 142 6.58 11.80 14.74
C PHE A 142 6.78 11.53 13.24
N ALA A 143 7.09 12.56 12.44
CA ALA A 143 7.34 12.40 11.01
C ALA A 143 8.72 11.74 10.78
N ARG A 144 8.79 10.82 9.81
CA ARG A 144 10.07 10.22 9.38
C ARG A 144 10.44 10.76 8.01
N LYS A 145 11.59 11.42 7.91
CA LYS A 145 12.04 12.09 6.69
C LYS A 145 10.99 13.09 6.17
N GLY A 146 10.31 13.79 7.08
CA GLY A 146 9.26 14.77 6.74
C GLY A 146 7.93 14.19 6.29
N VAL A 147 7.71 12.87 6.42
CA VAL A 147 6.48 12.20 5.99
C VAL A 147 5.82 11.51 7.18
N PHE A 148 4.50 11.70 7.31
CA PHE A 148 3.67 10.94 8.24
C PHE A 148 3.20 9.64 7.59
N PRO A 149 3.20 8.51 8.32
CA PRO A 149 2.65 7.27 7.79
C PRO A 149 1.12 7.36 7.65
N ASP A 150 0.55 6.51 6.81
CA ASP A 150 -0.90 6.29 6.75
C ASP A 150 -1.44 5.68 8.07
N ALA A 151 -2.77 5.44 8.13
CA ALA A 151 -3.40 4.88 9.32
C ALA A 151 -2.76 3.56 9.79
N ALA A 152 -2.52 2.61 8.88
CA ALA A 152 -1.93 1.31 9.20
C ALA A 152 -0.48 1.45 9.69
N GLY A 153 0.33 2.26 8.99
CA GLY A 153 1.70 2.57 9.34
C GLY A 153 1.81 3.31 10.67
N SER A 154 0.88 4.22 10.97
CA SER A 154 0.83 4.95 12.26
C SER A 154 0.60 3.99 13.43
N MET A 155 -0.28 3.00 13.24
CA MET A 155 -0.60 1.98 14.24
C MET A 155 0.56 0.99 14.46
N ALA A 156 1.33 0.70 13.41
CA ALA A 156 2.54 -0.12 13.48
C ALA A 156 3.75 0.62 14.07
N ALA A 157 3.82 1.96 13.90
CA ALA A 157 4.94 2.77 14.35
C ALA A 157 5.08 2.76 15.88
N ARG A 158 6.23 2.31 16.39
CA ARG A 158 6.54 2.36 17.82
C ARG A 158 6.56 3.80 18.31
N GLY A 159 5.88 4.06 19.41
CA GLY A 159 5.86 5.38 20.05
C GLY A 159 4.90 6.40 19.44
N MET A 160 4.24 6.14 18.31
CA MET A 160 3.27 7.10 17.75
C MET A 160 1.91 7.01 18.46
N GLN A 161 1.28 5.83 18.44
CA GLN A 161 0.01 5.59 19.13
C GLN A 161 0.22 4.93 20.50
N CYS A 162 -0.58 5.32 21.49
CA CYS A 162 -0.63 4.72 22.82
C CYS A 162 -1.23 3.30 22.77
N LYS A 163 -0.93 2.47 23.79
CA LYS A 163 -1.39 1.06 23.82
C LYS A 163 -2.93 0.92 23.75
N PRO A 164 -3.73 1.71 24.50
CA PRO A 164 -5.19 1.63 24.41
C PRO A 164 -5.73 1.90 22.99
N PHE A 165 -5.14 2.85 22.26
CA PHE A 165 -5.60 3.16 20.91
C PHE A 165 -5.31 2.03 19.93
N ARG A 166 -4.12 1.42 19.98
CA ARG A 166 -3.81 0.26 19.13
C ARG A 166 -4.73 -0.93 19.41
N ALA A 167 -5.08 -1.16 20.67
CA ALA A 167 -6.03 -2.22 21.05
C ALA A 167 -7.44 -1.91 20.53
N ALA A 168 -7.88 -0.66 20.64
CA ALA A 168 -9.15 -0.20 20.08
C ALA A 168 -9.17 -0.34 18.56
N TRP A 169 -8.10 0.04 17.86
CA TRP A 169 -7.95 -0.10 16.41
C TRP A 169 -8.04 -1.55 15.94
N LYS A 170 -7.32 -2.47 16.60
CA LYS A 170 -7.41 -3.90 16.29
C LYS A 170 -8.85 -4.42 16.40
N SER A 171 -9.55 -4.03 17.47
CA SER A 171 -10.95 -4.44 17.71
C SER A 171 -11.90 -3.76 16.71
N TYR A 172 -11.65 -2.51 16.36
CA TYR A 172 -12.39 -1.74 15.36
C TYR A 172 -12.30 -2.41 13.99
N ARG A 173 -11.10 -2.78 13.54
CA ARG A 173 -10.88 -3.45 12.25
C ARG A 173 -11.57 -4.80 12.18
N ALA A 174 -11.48 -5.61 13.24
CA ALA A 174 -12.22 -6.87 13.32
C ALA A 174 -13.74 -6.65 13.20
N TRP A 175 -14.30 -5.65 13.90
CA TRP A 175 -15.71 -5.29 13.75
C TRP A 175 -16.06 -4.81 12.33
N CYS A 176 -15.20 -4.01 11.69
CA CYS A 176 -15.44 -3.55 10.32
C CYS A 176 -15.51 -4.75 9.36
N ASP A 177 -14.61 -5.72 9.53
CA ASP A 177 -14.55 -6.90 8.67
C ASP A 177 -15.70 -7.89 8.94
N GLU A 178 -16.10 -8.07 10.20
CA GLU A 178 -17.10 -9.07 10.63
C GLU A 178 -18.54 -8.56 10.63
N VAL A 179 -18.75 -7.24 10.77
CA VAL A 179 -20.08 -6.65 10.99
C VAL A 179 -20.39 -5.56 9.96
N GLU A 180 -19.55 -4.53 9.87
CA GLU A 180 -19.85 -3.35 9.03
C GLU A 180 -19.84 -3.68 7.54
N LYS A 181 -18.74 -4.25 7.06
CA LYS A 181 -18.55 -4.58 5.65
C LYS A 181 -19.65 -5.55 5.17
N PRO A 182 -19.96 -6.65 5.87
CA PRO A 182 -21.10 -7.50 5.50
C PRO A 182 -22.43 -6.76 5.46
N ALA A 183 -22.74 -5.91 6.45
CA ALA A 183 -23.99 -5.15 6.47
C ALA A 183 -24.08 -4.16 5.29
N ARG A 184 -22.99 -3.46 4.98
CA ARG A 184 -22.91 -2.52 3.84
C ARG A 184 -23.02 -3.22 2.50
N ILE A 185 -22.39 -4.39 2.35
CA ILE A 185 -22.54 -5.25 1.17
C ILE A 185 -24.00 -5.69 1.02
N ALA A 186 -24.63 -6.13 2.11
CA ALA A 186 -26.02 -6.59 2.08
C ALA A 186 -27.02 -5.46 1.76
N ALA A 187 -26.71 -4.22 2.16
CA ALA A 187 -27.53 -3.04 1.87
C ALA A 187 -27.26 -2.42 0.48
N ALA A 188 -26.23 -2.86 -0.24
CA ALA A 188 -25.81 -2.25 -1.50
C ALA A 188 -26.77 -2.59 -2.65
N THR A 189 -27.24 -1.56 -3.36
CA THR A 189 -28.14 -1.67 -4.51
C THR A 189 -27.50 -1.13 -5.77
N SER A 190 -28.08 -1.40 -6.94
CA SER A 190 -27.59 -0.86 -8.21
C SER A 190 -27.57 0.68 -8.25
N GLU A 191 -28.52 1.33 -7.55
CA GLU A 191 -28.60 2.80 -7.44
C GLU A 191 -27.61 3.38 -6.41
N ALA A 192 -27.29 2.60 -5.38
CA ALA A 192 -26.37 2.97 -4.30
C ALA A 192 -25.34 1.85 -4.06
N PRO A 193 -24.40 1.65 -5.00
CA PRO A 193 -23.43 0.57 -4.89
C PRO A 193 -22.42 0.87 -3.77
N PHE A 194 -21.99 -0.18 -3.07
CA PHE A 194 -20.97 -0.05 -2.04
C PHE A 194 -19.58 -0.20 -2.68
N ARG A 195 -18.74 0.83 -2.50
CA ARG A 195 -17.34 0.80 -2.94
C ARG A 195 -16.53 -0.13 -2.04
N LEU A 196 -15.91 -1.16 -2.62
CA LEU A 196 -15.03 -2.08 -1.89
C LEU A 196 -13.63 -1.46 -1.71
N PHE A 197 -13.04 -0.99 -2.81
CA PHE A 197 -11.76 -0.28 -2.88
C PHE A 197 -11.56 0.25 -4.31
N ASP A 198 -10.67 1.22 -4.52
CA ASP A 198 -10.34 1.77 -5.85
C ASP A 198 -11.59 2.06 -6.71
N ASP A 199 -11.67 1.52 -7.92
CA ASP A 199 -12.83 1.62 -8.80
C ASP A 199 -13.72 0.37 -8.76
N ILE A 200 -13.63 -0.42 -7.68
CA ILE A 200 -14.36 -1.68 -7.47
C ILE A 200 -15.52 -1.47 -6.51
N PHE A 201 -16.69 -1.95 -6.93
CA PHE A 201 -17.96 -1.81 -6.25
C PHE A 201 -18.68 -3.15 -6.14
N THR A 202 -19.64 -3.21 -5.24
CA THR A 202 -20.60 -4.30 -5.12
C THR A 202 -22.02 -3.76 -5.02
N ALA A 203 -22.96 -4.47 -5.63
CA ALA A 203 -24.39 -4.25 -5.51
C ALA A 203 -25.12 -5.57 -5.73
N GLU A 204 -26.15 -5.86 -4.94
CA GLU A 204 -27.02 -7.03 -5.14
C GLU A 204 -26.23 -8.36 -5.24
N GLY A 205 -25.13 -8.47 -4.49
CA GLY A 205 -24.25 -9.65 -4.47
C GLY A 205 -23.29 -9.77 -5.65
N ALA A 206 -23.32 -8.86 -6.62
CA ALA A 206 -22.38 -8.82 -7.73
C ALA A 206 -21.23 -7.84 -7.46
N VAL A 207 -20.00 -8.22 -7.82
CA VAL A 207 -18.82 -7.34 -7.82
C VAL A 207 -18.53 -6.85 -9.22
N PHE A 208 -18.23 -5.57 -9.38
CA PHE A 208 -17.87 -4.98 -10.67
C PHE A 208 -16.86 -3.85 -10.52
N ARG A 209 -16.12 -3.60 -11.59
CA ARG A 209 -15.24 -2.45 -11.74
C ARG A 209 -15.95 -1.38 -12.54
N ARG A 210 -15.97 -0.14 -12.06
CA ARG A 210 -16.45 1.02 -12.82
C ARG A 210 -15.30 1.64 -13.59
N ASP A 211 -15.29 1.47 -14.90
CA ASP A 211 -14.23 2.01 -15.75
C ASP A 211 -14.25 3.54 -15.74
N GLY A 212 -13.18 4.17 -15.23
CA GLY A 212 -13.12 5.63 -15.08
C GLY A 212 -13.18 6.43 -16.40
N PHE A 213 -13.00 5.77 -17.55
CA PHE A 213 -13.07 6.44 -18.86
C PHE A 213 -14.45 6.34 -19.50
N SER A 214 -15.02 5.14 -19.55
CA SER A 214 -16.33 4.88 -20.18
C SER A 214 -17.50 5.01 -19.21
N GLY A 215 -17.25 5.02 -17.90
CA GLY A 215 -18.27 4.94 -16.86
C GLY A 215 -18.98 3.59 -16.78
N ARG A 216 -18.57 2.61 -17.61
CA ARG A 216 -19.20 1.29 -17.69
C ARG A 216 -18.79 0.42 -16.51
N ASP A 217 -19.77 -0.32 -15.99
CA ASP A 217 -19.54 -1.37 -15.02
C ASP A 217 -19.13 -2.68 -15.73
N ILE A 218 -17.95 -3.18 -15.36
CA ILE A 218 -17.36 -4.42 -15.87
C ILE A 218 -17.42 -5.47 -14.74
N PRO A 219 -18.25 -6.52 -14.87
CA PRO A 219 -18.46 -7.47 -13.79
C PRO A 219 -17.24 -8.38 -13.55
N PHE A 220 -17.08 -8.84 -12.31
CA PHE A 220 -16.27 -10.00 -11.94
C PHE A 220 -17.20 -11.20 -11.73
N PRO A 221 -17.36 -12.09 -12.73
CA PRO A 221 -18.35 -13.15 -12.65
C PRO A 221 -18.10 -14.07 -11.45
N GLY A 222 -19.14 -14.29 -10.63
CA GLY A 222 -19.10 -15.20 -9.49
C GLY A 222 -18.26 -14.73 -8.30
N ALA A 223 -17.83 -13.46 -8.28
CA ALA A 223 -17.03 -12.92 -7.20
C ALA A 223 -17.82 -12.78 -5.89
N ASP A 224 -17.16 -13.14 -4.79
CA ASP A 224 -17.61 -12.96 -3.43
C ASP A 224 -17.14 -11.59 -2.88
N PRO A 225 -18.05 -10.61 -2.72
CA PRO A 225 -17.70 -9.26 -2.28
C PRO A 225 -17.02 -9.22 -0.90
N LEU A 226 -17.26 -10.22 -0.04
CA LEU A 226 -16.68 -10.25 1.29
C LEU A 226 -15.17 -10.51 1.26
N SER A 227 -14.74 -11.45 0.43
CA SER A 227 -13.34 -11.89 0.34
C SER A 227 -12.57 -11.30 -0.86
N PHE A 228 -13.25 -10.51 -1.69
CA PHE A 228 -12.65 -9.83 -2.84
C PHE A 228 -11.50 -8.90 -2.44
N ARG A 229 -10.37 -9.01 -3.15
CA ARG A 229 -9.11 -8.29 -2.88
C ARG A 229 -8.26 -8.13 -4.14
N ILE A 230 -7.21 -7.29 -4.05
CA ILE A 230 -6.17 -7.13 -5.07
C ILE A 230 -4.89 -7.85 -4.61
N GLU A 231 -4.27 -8.59 -5.53
CA GLU A 231 -2.99 -9.29 -5.34
C GLU A 231 -2.01 -8.90 -6.45
N ALA A 232 -1.22 -7.85 -6.20
CA ALA A 232 -0.19 -7.32 -7.09
C ALA A 232 -0.63 -7.20 -8.57
N GLY A 233 -1.76 -6.53 -8.82
CA GLY A 233 -2.28 -6.29 -10.17
C GLY A 233 -3.32 -7.29 -10.67
N PHE A 234 -3.58 -8.37 -9.92
CA PHE A 234 -4.70 -9.29 -10.15
C PHE A 234 -5.79 -9.12 -9.10
N HIS A 235 -6.99 -9.61 -9.40
CA HIS A 235 -8.09 -9.66 -8.45
C HIS A 235 -8.32 -11.10 -8.02
N ALA A 236 -8.60 -11.31 -6.74
CA ALA A 236 -8.90 -12.63 -6.21
C ALA A 236 -9.93 -12.52 -5.08
N ASP A 237 -10.61 -13.61 -4.79
CA ASP A 237 -11.45 -13.77 -3.61
C ASP A 237 -11.17 -15.14 -2.97
N ARG A 238 -12.04 -15.66 -2.10
CA ARG A 238 -11.85 -16.99 -1.51
C ARG A 238 -12.04 -18.14 -2.50
N THR A 239 -12.65 -17.91 -3.65
CA THR A 239 -13.07 -18.93 -4.62
C THR A 239 -12.25 -18.90 -5.92
N GLN A 240 -11.89 -17.72 -6.40
CA GLN A 240 -11.43 -17.49 -7.77
C GLN A 240 -10.36 -16.40 -7.83
N VAL A 241 -9.66 -16.39 -8.97
CA VAL A 241 -8.72 -15.35 -9.40
C VAL A 241 -9.20 -14.88 -10.76
N TRP A 242 -9.18 -13.57 -11.02
CA TRP A 242 -9.58 -13.00 -12.30
C TRP A 242 -8.40 -12.38 -13.03
N ASP A 243 -8.34 -12.68 -14.32
CA ASP A 243 -7.49 -12.04 -15.30
C ASP A 243 -8.31 -11.00 -16.09
N ARG A 244 -7.64 -9.96 -16.59
CA ARG A 244 -8.27 -8.92 -17.41
C ARG A 244 -7.97 -9.19 -18.87
N ARG A 245 -9.01 -9.38 -19.68
CA ARG A 245 -8.88 -9.72 -21.11
C ARG A 245 -9.70 -8.77 -21.98
N LEU A 246 -9.26 -8.57 -23.21
CA LEU A 246 -10.09 -7.89 -24.21
C LEU A 246 -11.37 -8.71 -24.45
N ALA A 247 -12.50 -8.03 -24.48
CA ALA A 247 -13.76 -8.64 -24.85
C ALA A 247 -13.72 -9.09 -26.31
N SER A 248 -14.49 -10.13 -26.65
CA SER A 248 -14.69 -10.53 -28.04
C SER A 248 -15.24 -9.35 -28.85
N GLY A 249 -14.62 -9.05 -29.99
CA GLY A 249 -14.97 -7.89 -30.83
C GLY A 249 -14.51 -6.52 -30.27
N SER A 250 -13.74 -6.50 -29.18
CA SER A 250 -13.16 -5.25 -28.67
C SER A 250 -12.19 -4.63 -29.70
N PRO A 251 -12.13 -3.29 -29.78
CA PRO A 251 -10.97 -2.60 -30.34
C PRO A 251 -9.66 -3.08 -29.68
N PRO A 252 -8.50 -2.94 -30.37
CA PRO A 252 -7.22 -3.37 -29.82
C PRO A 252 -6.91 -2.62 -28.53
N ALA A 253 -6.21 -3.27 -27.59
CA ALA A 253 -5.86 -2.68 -26.29
C ALA A 253 -5.04 -1.38 -26.40
N VAL A 254 -4.27 -1.26 -27.47
CA VAL A 254 -3.41 -0.11 -27.77
C VAL A 254 -3.59 0.33 -29.22
N VAL A 255 -3.38 1.62 -29.47
CA VAL A 255 -3.37 2.23 -30.81
C VAL A 255 -2.10 3.04 -31.00
N ARG A 256 -1.67 3.20 -32.25
CA ARG A 256 -0.56 4.11 -32.57
C ARG A 256 -1.07 5.53 -32.71
N GLN A 257 -0.45 6.47 -32.01
CA GLN A 257 -0.69 7.90 -32.14
C GLN A 257 0.65 8.55 -32.51
N GLY A 258 0.85 8.78 -33.81
CA GLY A 258 2.15 9.16 -34.36
C GLY A 258 3.18 8.04 -34.15
N GLY A 259 4.34 8.38 -33.57
CA GLY A 259 5.41 7.42 -33.25
C GLY A 259 5.22 6.64 -31.94
N PHE A 260 4.15 6.92 -31.17
CA PHE A 260 3.93 6.32 -29.85
C PHE A 260 2.80 5.29 -29.87
N VAL A 261 2.91 4.28 -29.01
CA VAL A 261 1.83 3.33 -28.71
C VAL A 261 1.15 3.79 -27.43
N VAL A 262 -0.16 4.06 -27.50
CA VAL A 262 -0.96 4.53 -26.36
C VAL A 262 -2.13 3.59 -26.09
N ASN A 263 -2.63 3.58 -24.86
CA ASN A 263 -3.81 2.80 -24.49
C ASN A 263 -5.03 3.25 -25.30
N ASN A 264 -5.73 2.30 -25.90
CA ASN A 264 -6.95 2.56 -26.63
C ASN A 264 -8.13 2.70 -25.66
N ARG A 265 -8.65 3.91 -25.50
CA ARG A 265 -9.79 4.18 -24.61
C ARG A 265 -11.09 3.50 -25.08
N ALA A 266 -11.18 3.09 -26.34
CA ALA A 266 -12.31 2.34 -26.86
C ALA A 266 -12.19 0.82 -26.63
N ALA A 267 -11.06 0.33 -26.10
CA ALA A 267 -10.90 -1.08 -25.79
C ALA A 267 -11.87 -1.50 -24.68
N ILE A 268 -12.64 -2.56 -24.94
CA ILE A 268 -13.60 -3.15 -24.04
C ILE A 268 -12.91 -4.31 -23.33
N TRP A 269 -12.87 -4.25 -22.01
CA TRP A 269 -12.23 -5.27 -21.17
C TRP A 269 -13.28 -6.06 -20.39
N ASN A 270 -12.99 -7.34 -20.17
CA ASN A 270 -13.74 -8.24 -19.31
C ASN A 270 -12.82 -8.85 -18.26
N HIS A 271 -13.39 -9.21 -17.11
CA HIS A 271 -12.73 -10.04 -16.12
C HIS A 271 -13.13 -11.50 -16.33
N VAL A 272 -12.13 -12.38 -16.45
CA VAL A 272 -12.33 -13.81 -16.72
C VAL A 272 -11.64 -14.62 -15.62
N PRO A 273 -12.32 -15.61 -15.02
CA PRO A 273 -11.70 -16.49 -14.05
C PRO A 273 -10.50 -17.24 -14.62
N VAL A 274 -9.41 -17.30 -13.86
CA VAL A 274 -8.22 -18.11 -14.17
C VAL A 274 -8.51 -19.55 -13.80
N VAL A 275 -8.63 -20.41 -14.81
CA VAL A 275 -9.04 -21.80 -14.62
C VAL A 275 -8.05 -22.56 -13.73
N GLY A 276 -8.57 -23.11 -12.63
CA GLY A 276 -7.82 -23.93 -11.68
C GLY A 276 -6.91 -23.15 -10.73
N ALA A 277 -6.98 -21.81 -10.70
CA ALA A 277 -6.35 -21.03 -9.65
C ALA A 277 -7.18 -21.07 -8.36
N GLU A 278 -6.53 -21.33 -7.22
CA GLU A 278 -7.20 -21.31 -5.92
C GLU A 278 -7.21 -19.90 -5.32
N GLY A 279 -8.35 -19.20 -5.45
CA GLY A 279 -8.50 -17.84 -4.94
C GLY A 279 -8.06 -17.66 -3.49
N ALA A 280 -8.47 -18.54 -2.58
CA ALA A 280 -8.17 -18.42 -1.14
C ALA A 280 -6.68 -18.42 -0.79
N SER A 281 -5.84 -19.08 -1.59
CA SER A 281 -4.39 -19.18 -1.33
C SER A 281 -3.54 -18.40 -2.34
N PHE A 282 -4.17 -17.79 -3.34
CA PHE A 282 -3.50 -16.98 -4.34
C PHE A 282 -2.85 -15.76 -3.70
N ARG A 283 -1.54 -15.63 -3.90
CA ARG A 283 -0.74 -14.56 -3.34
C ARG A 283 0.38 -14.18 -4.29
N TRP A 284 0.75 -12.92 -4.24
CA TRP A 284 2.01 -12.45 -4.81
C TRP A 284 3.21 -13.03 -4.03
N LEU A 285 4.26 -13.45 -4.75
CA LEU A 285 5.49 -13.98 -4.15
C LEU A 285 6.59 -12.93 -4.03
N PHE A 286 6.97 -12.33 -5.15
CA PHE A 286 7.98 -11.27 -5.22
C PHE A 286 7.91 -10.56 -6.57
N ASP A 287 8.25 -9.27 -6.58
CA ASP A 287 8.48 -8.44 -7.76
C ASP A 287 9.95 -8.10 -7.83
N ARG A 288 10.63 -8.48 -8.92
CA ARG A 288 12.00 -8.03 -9.11
C ARG A 288 12.20 -7.71 -10.59
N TRP A 289 12.42 -6.42 -10.82
CA TRP A 289 12.68 -5.82 -12.13
C TRP A 289 11.63 -6.21 -13.18
N ASP A 290 11.98 -7.14 -14.06
CA ASP A 290 11.20 -7.50 -15.24
C ASP A 290 10.24 -8.68 -15.02
N THR A 291 10.26 -9.30 -13.84
CA THR A 291 9.44 -10.50 -13.57
C THR A 291 8.70 -10.39 -12.25
N ILE A 292 7.47 -10.90 -12.27
CA ILE A 292 6.60 -11.01 -11.10
C ILE A 292 6.04 -12.42 -11.10
N TYR A 293 6.06 -13.05 -9.93
CA TYR A 293 5.50 -14.38 -9.72
C TYR A 293 4.39 -14.34 -8.68
N TRP A 294 3.39 -15.19 -8.89
CA TRP A 294 2.32 -15.47 -7.95
C TRP A 294 2.30 -16.96 -7.67
N ALA A 295 1.68 -17.35 -6.57
CA ALA A 295 1.39 -18.75 -6.33
C ALA A 295 0.06 -18.90 -5.61
N ASP A 296 -0.56 -20.05 -5.81
CA ASP A 296 -1.55 -20.58 -4.89
C ASP A 296 -0.94 -21.78 -4.14
N ARG A 297 -1.76 -22.54 -3.42
CA ARG A 297 -1.32 -23.72 -2.66
C ARG A 297 -0.59 -24.76 -3.50
N THR A 298 -0.90 -24.85 -4.79
CA THR A 298 -0.53 -25.96 -5.67
C THR A 298 0.27 -25.53 -6.90
N ARG A 299 0.20 -24.27 -7.31
CA ARG A 299 0.74 -23.79 -8.58
C ARG A 299 1.50 -22.49 -8.41
N VAL A 300 2.49 -22.31 -9.27
CA VAL A 300 3.17 -21.02 -9.48
C VAL A 300 2.70 -20.44 -10.80
N TYR A 301 2.57 -19.13 -10.83
CA TYR A 301 2.14 -18.36 -11.98
C TYR A 301 3.14 -17.27 -12.32
N ALA A 302 3.22 -16.96 -13.60
CA ALA A 302 3.94 -15.80 -14.14
C ALA A 302 3.04 -15.08 -15.12
N ARG A 303 3.45 -13.86 -15.49
CA ARG A 303 2.79 -13.08 -16.51
C ARG A 303 3.39 -13.36 -17.87
N GLU A 304 2.55 -13.67 -18.86
CA GLU A 304 2.96 -13.80 -20.26
C GLU A 304 2.97 -12.44 -20.96
N VAL A 305 3.62 -12.37 -22.12
CA VAL A 305 3.49 -11.26 -23.07
C VAL A 305 2.01 -11.07 -23.42
N GLY A 306 1.49 -9.85 -23.22
CA GLY A 306 0.05 -9.55 -23.32
C GLY A 306 -0.67 -9.50 -21.96
N GLY A 307 0.02 -9.87 -20.90
CA GLY A 307 -0.37 -9.56 -19.53
C GLY A 307 -1.20 -10.65 -18.83
N MET A 308 -1.48 -11.77 -19.50
CA MET A 308 -2.23 -12.89 -18.96
C MET A 308 -1.42 -13.67 -17.93
N LEU A 309 -2.13 -14.23 -16.95
CA LEU A 309 -1.55 -15.11 -15.96
C LEU A 309 -1.44 -16.54 -16.52
N VAL A 310 -0.25 -17.14 -16.48
CA VAL A 310 0.01 -18.50 -16.95
C VAL A 310 0.67 -19.33 -15.85
N VAL A 311 0.30 -20.61 -15.77
CA VAL A 311 0.90 -21.57 -14.82
C VAL A 311 2.30 -21.93 -15.30
N LEU A 312 3.28 -21.97 -14.38
CA LEU A 312 4.60 -22.52 -14.66
C LEU A 312 4.57 -24.05 -14.57
N PRO A 313 4.73 -24.77 -15.69
CA PRO A 313 4.64 -26.23 -15.66
C PRO A 313 5.75 -26.85 -14.80
N GLY A 314 5.35 -27.71 -13.88
CA GLY A 314 6.26 -28.48 -13.03
C GLY A 314 6.95 -27.71 -11.90
N ALA A 315 6.58 -26.44 -11.66
CA ALA A 315 7.11 -25.67 -10.55
C ALA A 315 6.46 -26.08 -9.20
N ASP A 316 7.27 -26.33 -8.17
CA ASP A 316 6.78 -26.61 -6.81
C ASP A 316 6.48 -25.30 -6.06
N ALA A 317 5.18 -25.00 -5.92
CA ALA A 317 4.67 -23.80 -5.26
C ALA A 317 5.16 -23.62 -3.81
N LYS A 318 5.48 -24.71 -3.09
CA LYS A 318 5.94 -24.63 -1.70
C LYS A 318 7.42 -24.26 -1.60
N ARG A 319 8.20 -24.57 -2.64
CA ARG A 319 9.66 -24.35 -2.67
C ARG A 319 10.08 -23.17 -3.53
N PHE A 320 9.14 -22.62 -4.32
CA PHE A 320 9.40 -21.52 -5.23
C PHE A 320 9.85 -20.27 -4.48
N ARG A 321 11.00 -19.74 -4.87
CA ARG A 321 11.65 -18.58 -4.27
C ARG A 321 12.37 -17.76 -5.32
N ALA A 322 12.69 -16.52 -4.97
CA ALA A 322 13.49 -15.66 -5.82
C ALA A 322 14.92 -16.21 -5.96
N LEU A 323 15.48 -16.07 -7.16
CA LEU A 323 16.87 -16.32 -7.47
C LEU A 323 17.41 -15.05 -8.15
N GLY A 324 18.19 -14.27 -7.41
CA GLY A 324 18.58 -12.94 -7.87
C GLY A 324 17.39 -11.99 -8.10
N PRO A 325 17.55 -10.97 -8.96
CA PRO A 325 16.59 -9.90 -9.13
C PRO A 325 15.63 -10.07 -10.33
N CYS A 326 15.58 -11.21 -11.01
CA CYS A 326 14.55 -11.44 -12.04
C CYS A 326 14.26 -12.92 -12.33
N PHE A 327 14.77 -13.84 -11.50
CA PHE A 327 14.58 -15.27 -11.70
C PHE A 327 13.84 -15.91 -10.53
N GLY A 328 13.16 -17.01 -10.83
CA GLY A 328 12.53 -17.88 -9.84
C GLY A 328 13.16 -19.26 -9.87
N THR A 329 13.15 -19.95 -8.73
CA THR A 329 13.54 -21.36 -8.65
C THR A 329 12.76 -22.07 -7.55
N ASP A 330 12.46 -23.35 -7.75
CA ASP A 330 11.97 -24.27 -6.72
C ASP A 330 13.05 -25.28 -6.28
N GLY A 331 14.28 -25.13 -6.78
CA GLY A 331 15.39 -26.07 -6.60
C GLY A 331 15.43 -27.23 -7.61
N ALA A 332 14.39 -27.44 -8.41
CA ALA A 332 14.36 -28.43 -9.49
C ALA A 332 14.35 -27.78 -10.88
N GLY A 333 13.90 -26.54 -10.99
CA GLY A 333 13.95 -25.72 -12.18
C GLY A 333 14.36 -24.29 -11.89
N VAL A 334 14.82 -23.60 -12.92
CA VAL A 334 15.09 -22.17 -12.91
C VAL A 334 14.22 -21.51 -13.97
N PHE A 335 13.64 -20.36 -13.64
CA PHE A 335 12.58 -19.73 -14.42
C PHE A 335 12.85 -18.24 -14.62
N PHE A 336 12.52 -17.75 -15.82
CA PHE A 336 12.41 -16.33 -16.14
C PHE A 336 11.03 -16.07 -16.77
N GLY A 337 10.19 -15.31 -16.07
CA GLY A 337 8.78 -15.16 -16.44
C GLY A 337 8.10 -16.53 -16.55
N ALA A 338 7.41 -16.79 -17.65
CA ALA A 338 6.75 -18.07 -17.90
C ALA A 338 7.69 -19.19 -18.40
N ARG A 339 8.97 -18.91 -18.65
CA ARG A 339 9.90 -19.84 -19.30
C ARG A 339 10.76 -20.55 -18.26
N ARG A 340 10.85 -21.88 -18.35
CA ARG A 340 11.87 -22.67 -17.67
C ARG A 340 13.17 -22.61 -18.47
N LEU A 341 14.24 -22.16 -17.83
CA LEU A 341 15.56 -22.09 -18.43
C LEU A 341 16.27 -23.44 -18.32
N PRO A 342 17.03 -23.86 -19.35
CA PRO A 342 17.69 -25.15 -19.39
C PRO A 342 19.04 -25.12 -18.63
N LEU A 343 19.01 -24.70 -17.37
CA LEU A 343 20.14 -24.60 -16.45
C LEU A 343 20.10 -25.71 -15.39
N ASP A 344 21.26 -26.15 -14.91
CA ASP A 344 21.35 -26.99 -13.72
C ASP A 344 21.03 -26.18 -12.44
N PRO A 345 19.93 -26.47 -11.73
CA PRO A 345 19.57 -25.75 -10.51
C PRO A 345 20.58 -25.90 -9.38
N ALA A 346 21.40 -26.96 -9.36
CA ALA A 346 22.32 -27.24 -8.25
C ALA A 346 23.55 -26.30 -8.25
N GLY A 347 23.97 -25.83 -9.43
CA GLY A 347 25.16 -24.99 -9.62
C GLY A 347 24.87 -23.56 -10.07
N VAL A 348 23.61 -23.15 -10.08
CA VAL A 348 23.22 -21.86 -10.65
C VAL A 348 23.73 -20.67 -9.81
N ARG A 349 24.30 -19.68 -10.50
CA ARG A 349 24.81 -18.41 -9.98
C ARG A 349 24.03 -17.27 -10.62
N SER A 350 23.86 -16.16 -9.89
CA SER A 350 23.12 -14.99 -10.38
C SER A 350 23.79 -13.68 -9.97
N GLU A 351 23.84 -12.72 -10.88
CA GLU A 351 24.31 -11.35 -10.62
C GLU A 351 23.56 -10.37 -11.50
N GLY A 352 22.81 -9.43 -10.91
CA GLY A 352 21.98 -8.51 -11.67
C GLY A 352 21.02 -9.26 -12.61
N LEU A 353 21.00 -8.89 -13.89
CA LEU A 353 20.15 -9.52 -14.90
C LEU A 353 20.73 -10.83 -15.48
N PHE A 354 21.85 -11.31 -14.94
CA PHE A 354 22.54 -12.50 -15.40
C PHE A 354 22.31 -13.70 -14.50
N LEU A 355 22.28 -14.88 -15.13
CA LEU A 355 22.10 -16.16 -14.49
C LEU A 355 22.89 -17.22 -15.25
N TRP A 356 23.68 -18.05 -14.57
CA TRP A 356 24.52 -19.04 -15.26
C TRP A 356 24.80 -20.26 -14.39
N ASP A 357 24.98 -21.43 -15.01
CA ASP A 357 25.55 -22.62 -14.39
C ASP A 357 27.01 -22.78 -14.87
N ASP A 358 27.56 -23.99 -14.94
CA ASP A 358 28.91 -24.19 -15.50
C ASP A 358 28.92 -24.22 -17.05
N ASP A 359 27.80 -24.49 -17.69
CA ASP A 359 27.72 -24.73 -19.13
C ASP A 359 27.17 -23.53 -19.90
N LYS A 360 26.22 -22.78 -19.32
CA LYS A 360 25.43 -21.76 -20.00
C LYS A 360 25.33 -20.48 -19.21
N VAL A 361 25.24 -19.38 -19.94
CA VAL A 361 25.01 -18.04 -19.41
C VAL A 361 23.74 -17.47 -20.01
N PHE A 362 22.87 -16.92 -19.17
CA PHE A 362 21.66 -16.22 -19.57
C PHE A 362 21.72 -14.76 -19.14
N PHE A 363 21.20 -13.90 -20.00
CA PHE A 363 20.75 -12.56 -19.66
C PHE A 363 19.24 -12.52 -19.85
N ARG A 364 18.48 -12.37 -18.75
CA ARG A 364 17.03 -12.59 -18.76
C ARG A 364 16.70 -13.99 -19.33
N ASP A 365 15.89 -14.11 -20.38
CA ASP A 365 15.59 -15.38 -21.06
C ASP A 365 16.45 -15.67 -22.30
N GLN A 366 17.46 -14.83 -22.58
CA GLN A 366 18.36 -15.00 -23.71
C GLN A 366 19.61 -15.76 -23.28
N GLU A 367 19.84 -16.92 -23.88
CA GLU A 367 21.12 -17.63 -23.76
C GLU A 367 22.20 -16.85 -24.51
N LEU A 368 23.33 -16.59 -23.85
CA LEU A 368 24.49 -15.94 -24.42
C LEU A 368 25.47 -17.00 -24.94
N PRO A 369 26.23 -16.71 -26.02
CA PRO A 369 27.24 -17.62 -26.56
C PRO A 369 28.51 -17.58 -25.72
N LEU A 370 28.40 -17.89 -24.43
CA LEU A 370 29.48 -17.92 -23.44
C LEU A 370 29.34 -19.16 -22.56
N LYS A 371 30.48 -19.66 -22.04
CA LYS A 371 30.53 -20.75 -21.07
C LYS A 371 30.45 -20.24 -19.63
N GLY A 372 29.64 -20.93 -18.83
CA GLY A 372 29.33 -20.50 -17.47
C GLY A 372 30.46 -20.65 -16.46
N ALA A 373 31.30 -21.69 -16.59
CA ALA A 373 32.36 -22.02 -15.62
C ALA A 373 33.33 -20.86 -15.38
N GLU A 374 33.70 -20.16 -16.45
CA GLU A 374 34.63 -19.02 -16.46
C GLU A 374 33.93 -17.67 -16.69
N PHE A 375 32.60 -17.64 -16.70
CA PHE A 375 31.84 -16.41 -16.95
C PHE A 375 32.15 -15.31 -15.95
N ARG A 376 32.43 -14.10 -16.45
CA ARG A 376 32.66 -12.88 -15.68
C ARG A 376 32.00 -11.67 -16.34
N ILE A 377 31.47 -10.78 -15.50
CA ILE A 377 31.09 -9.42 -15.88
C ILE A 377 32.34 -8.55 -15.67
N LEU A 378 32.96 -8.10 -16.75
CA LEU A 378 34.22 -7.34 -16.71
C LEU A 378 34.00 -5.85 -16.45
N GLY A 379 32.85 -5.32 -16.84
CA GLY A 379 32.51 -3.92 -16.63
C GLY A 379 31.12 -3.55 -17.12
N GLN A 380 30.65 -2.41 -16.63
CA GLN A 380 29.36 -1.83 -16.99
C GLN A 380 29.57 -0.36 -17.36
N LYS A 381 29.13 0.06 -18.54
CA LYS A 381 29.14 1.47 -18.95
C LYS A 381 27.80 1.89 -19.52
N ARG A 382 27.50 3.18 -19.44
CA ARG A 382 26.35 3.76 -20.12
C ARG A 382 26.78 4.16 -21.52
N SER A 383 26.19 3.55 -22.54
CA SER A 383 26.45 3.91 -23.94
C SER A 383 25.95 5.33 -24.20
N GLU A 384 26.80 6.18 -24.77
CA GLU A 384 26.45 7.55 -25.14
C GLU A 384 25.41 7.60 -26.26
N HIS A 385 25.42 6.60 -27.15
CA HIS A 385 24.56 6.53 -28.33
C HIS A 385 23.15 6.05 -27.99
N SER A 386 23.02 4.96 -27.24
CA SER A 386 21.70 4.39 -26.90
C SER A 386 21.15 4.93 -25.58
N ARG A 387 21.98 5.62 -24.77
CA ARG A 387 21.72 6.00 -23.37
C ARG A 387 21.39 4.80 -22.46
N GLN A 388 21.61 3.58 -22.95
CA GLN A 388 21.38 2.33 -22.22
C GLN A 388 22.67 1.85 -21.57
N THR A 389 22.53 1.00 -20.57
CA THR A 389 23.66 0.28 -19.99
C THR A 389 24.12 -0.83 -20.92
N CYS A 390 25.43 -0.93 -21.12
CA CYS A 390 26.09 -2.05 -21.77
C CYS A 390 26.95 -2.79 -20.75
N TYR A 391 27.17 -4.07 -20.98
CA TYR A 391 28.02 -4.93 -20.17
C TYR A 391 29.11 -5.52 -21.04
N ARG A 392 30.37 -5.46 -20.61
CA ARG A 392 31.42 -6.27 -21.20
C ARG A 392 31.54 -7.57 -20.42
N LEU A 393 31.45 -8.67 -21.15
CA LEU A 393 31.35 -10.02 -20.61
C LEU A 393 32.47 -10.88 -21.18
N SER A 394 32.90 -11.89 -20.43
CA SER A 394 33.83 -12.91 -20.94
C SER A 394 33.62 -14.25 -20.25
N ASP A 395 33.98 -15.33 -20.93
CA ASP A 395 34.12 -16.67 -20.37
C ASP A 395 35.57 -17.17 -20.38
N GLY A 396 36.56 -16.26 -20.41
CA GLY A 396 37.98 -16.59 -20.47
C GLY A 396 38.51 -16.91 -21.87
N ALA A 397 37.68 -17.49 -22.75
CA ALA A 397 38.03 -17.79 -24.14
C ALA A 397 37.50 -16.74 -25.13
N GLN A 398 36.31 -16.21 -24.85
CA GLN A 398 35.59 -15.25 -25.67
C GLN A 398 35.19 -14.04 -24.83
N GLY A 399 35.20 -12.87 -25.46
CA GLY A 399 34.61 -11.64 -24.94
C GLY A 399 33.42 -11.20 -25.79
N LEU A 400 32.47 -10.49 -25.19
CA LEU A 400 31.41 -9.81 -25.93
C LEU A 400 30.92 -8.57 -25.19
N VAL A 401 30.29 -7.66 -25.91
CA VAL A 401 29.54 -6.54 -25.31
C VAL A 401 28.05 -6.80 -25.47
N LEU A 402 27.30 -6.70 -24.39
CA LEU A 402 25.85 -6.89 -24.35
C LEU A 402 25.16 -5.57 -24.02
N GLU A 403 24.26 -5.13 -24.89
CA GLU A 403 23.38 -4.01 -24.58
C GLU A 403 22.19 -4.45 -23.72
N LEU A 404 21.62 -3.53 -22.92
CA LEU A 404 20.40 -3.78 -22.12
C LEU A 404 19.19 -4.22 -22.97
N SER A 405 19.20 -3.92 -24.27
CA SER A 405 18.24 -4.37 -25.28
C SER A 405 18.32 -5.87 -25.59
N GLY A 406 19.40 -6.55 -25.19
CA GLY A 406 19.71 -7.95 -25.54
C GLY A 406 20.58 -8.09 -26.80
N GLN A 407 20.96 -6.98 -27.45
CA GLN A 407 21.85 -7.02 -28.61
C GLN A 407 23.27 -7.42 -28.19
N ILE A 408 23.79 -8.46 -28.84
CA ILE A 408 25.16 -8.95 -28.67
C ILE A 408 26.06 -8.28 -29.73
N LEU A 409 27.13 -7.67 -29.26
CA LEU A 409 28.15 -7.00 -30.06
C LEU A 409 29.51 -7.71 -29.87
N PRO A 410 30.44 -7.58 -30.84
CA PRO A 410 31.81 -8.05 -30.66
C PRO A 410 32.46 -7.48 -29.38
N ASP A 411 33.48 -8.17 -28.85
CA ASP A 411 34.25 -7.64 -27.72
C ASP A 411 34.86 -6.27 -28.05
N ASP A 412 34.91 -5.41 -27.05
CA ASP A 412 35.59 -4.12 -27.11
C ASP A 412 36.61 -4.04 -25.97
N PRO A 413 37.91 -4.26 -26.25
CA PRO A 413 38.94 -4.14 -25.22
C PRO A 413 39.05 -2.75 -24.59
N ALA A 414 38.61 -1.71 -25.30
CA ALA A 414 38.56 -0.34 -24.80
C ALA A 414 37.25 0.00 -24.06
N PHE A 415 36.35 -0.99 -23.91
CA PHE A 415 35.01 -0.85 -23.38
C PHE A 415 34.91 0.03 -22.17
#